data_AF-A0A1Z8VS14-F1
#
_entry.id   AF-A0A1Z8VS14-F1
#
_cell.length_a   1.000
_cell.length_b   1.000
_cell.length_c   1.000
_cell.angle_alpha   90.00
_cell.angle_beta   90.00
_cell.angle_gamma   90.00
#
_symmetry.space_group_name_H-M   'P 1'
#
loop_
_entity.id
_entity.type
_entity.pdbx_description
1 polymer ?
#
loop_
_entity_poly.entity_id
_entity_poly.type
_entity_poly.pdbx_seq_one_letter_code
_entity_poly.pdbx_strand_id
1 'polypeptide(L)' 'MKKKLKFAILYGSTRKKRLGIRLVKYLHNQILKNRHISNIIDPLHYKLPLLDKRYEEFNKKKNSCRYKKHTKNFR' A
#
# COMPACT_ATOMS: atom_id res chain seq x y z
N MET A 1 24.47 -11.78 -2.44
CA MET A 1 23.34 -11.70 -1.48
C MET A 1 22.05 -11.37 -2.23
N LYS A 2 20.95 -12.12 -2.07
CA LYS A 2 19.66 -11.79 -2.71
C LYS A 2 19.12 -10.47 -2.16
N LYS A 3 18.66 -9.56 -3.03
CA LYS A 3 18.12 -8.25 -2.66
C LYS A 3 16.86 -8.39 -1.81
N LYS A 4 16.81 -7.70 -0.66
CA LYS A 4 15.64 -7.69 0.22
C LYS A 4 14.54 -6.82 -0.40
N LEU A 5 13.41 -7.43 -0.75
CA LEU A 5 12.23 -6.74 -1.28
C LEU A 5 11.32 -6.27 -0.13
N LYS A 6 10.52 -5.23 -0.41
CA LYS A 6 9.53 -4.65 0.50
C LYS A 6 8.16 -4.79 -0.13
N PHE A 7 7.22 -5.40 0.59
CA PHE A 7 5.85 -5.64 0.14
C PHE A 7 4.87 -4.89 1.04
N ALA A 8 3.91 -4.21 0.42
CA ALA A 8 2.75 -3.65 1.11
C ALA A 8 1.52 -4.49 0.74
N ILE A 9 0.86 -5.06 1.75
CA ILE A 9 -0.39 -5.81 1.58
C ILE A 9 -1.54 -4.90 1.99
N LEU A 10 -2.25 -4.37 1.00
CA LEU A 10 -3.44 -3.56 1.24
C LEU A 10 -4.65 -4.46 1.49
N TYR A 11 -5.28 -4.32 2.65
CA TYR A 11 -6.43 -5.13 3.03
C TYR A 11 -7.68 -4.26 3.23
N GLY A 12 -8.50 -4.12 2.20
CA GLY A 12 -9.65 -3.19 2.22
C GLY A 12 -10.93 -3.69 2.90
N SER A 13 -10.95 -4.86 3.55
CA SER A 13 -12.19 -5.37 4.14
C SER A 13 -12.46 -4.76 5.52
N THR A 14 -13.62 -4.15 5.70
CA THR A 14 -14.06 -3.52 6.97
C THR A 14 -15.27 -4.22 7.62
N ARG A 15 -15.74 -5.33 7.04
CA ARG A 15 -16.92 -6.08 7.53
C ARG A 15 -16.66 -6.76 8.89
N LYS A 16 -17.72 -7.09 9.64
CA LYS A 16 -17.61 -7.97 10.83
C LYS A 16 -17.27 -9.41 10.38
N LYS A 17 -16.49 -10.16 11.18
CA LYS A 17 -16.02 -11.55 10.89
C LYS A 17 -15.28 -11.71 9.54
N ARG A 18 -14.17 -11.00 9.38
CA ARG A 18 -13.41 -10.96 8.11
C ARG A 18 -12.59 -12.23 7.89
N LEU A 19 -13.07 -13.16 7.07
CA LEU A 19 -12.31 -14.39 6.77
C LEU A 19 -11.02 -14.11 5.96
N GLY A 20 -11.06 -13.13 5.06
CA GLY A 20 -9.93 -12.79 4.18
C GLY A 20 -8.65 -12.33 4.90
N ILE A 21 -8.74 -11.90 6.17
CA ILE A 21 -7.55 -11.55 6.97
C ILE A 21 -6.64 -12.76 7.18
N ARG A 22 -7.18 -13.98 7.12
CA ARG A 22 -6.39 -15.22 7.22
C ARG A 22 -5.39 -15.33 6.08
N LEU A 23 -5.82 -15.03 4.85
CA LEU A 23 -4.95 -15.03 3.68
C LEU A 23 -3.88 -13.93 3.79
N VAL A 24 -4.26 -12.74 4.24
CA VAL A 24 -3.32 -11.62 4.46
C VAL A 24 -2.22 -12.03 5.45
N LYS A 25 -2.60 -12.62 6.59
CA LYS A 25 -1.65 -13.13 7.59
C LYS A 25 -0.76 -14.25 7.03
N TYR A 26 -1.33 -15.16 6.23
CA TYR A 26 -0.55 -16.20 5.56
C TYR A 26 0.51 -15.61 4.63
N LEU A 27 0.13 -14.68 3.75
CA LEU A 27 1.05 -14.03 2.81
C LEU A 27 2.15 -13.25 3.52
N HIS A 28 1.79 -12.47 4.55
CA HIS A 28 2.75 -11.76 5.39
C HIS A 28 3.82 -12.71 5.95
N ASN A 29 3.39 -13.85 6.50
CA ASN A 29 4.30 -14.85 7.06
C ASN A 29 5.19 -15.50 5.99
N GLN A 30 4.67 -15.78 4.79
CA GLN A 30 5.47 -16.33 3.69
C GLN A 30 6.53 -15.34 3.21
N ILE A 31 6.20 -14.06 3.12
CA ILE A 31 7.13 -13.00 2.73
C ILE A 31 8.25 -12.87 3.77
N LEU A 32 7.92 -12.89 5.06
CA LEU A 32 8.91 -12.87 6.14
C LEU A 32 9.81 -14.12 6.14
N LYS A 33 9.25 -15.32 5.94
CA LYS A 33 10.00 -16.57 5.82
C LYS A 33 11.04 -16.53 4.69
N ASN A 34 10.70 -15.88 3.58
CA ASN A 34 11.60 -15.66 2.45
C ASN A 34 12.61 -14.51 2.69
N ARG A 35 12.74 -14.02 3.93
CA ARG A 35 13.65 -12.95 4.36
C ARG A 35 13.38 -11.60 3.68
N HIS A 36 12.15 -11.38 3.22
CA HIS A 36 11.67 -10.09 2.72
C HIS A 36 10.97 -9.29 3.81
N ILE A 37 10.60 -8.05 3.51
CA ILE A 37 9.85 -7.16 4.42
C ILE A 37 8.38 -7.14 3.98
N SER A 38 7.45 -7.25 4.93
CA SER A 38 6.02 -7.18 4.67
C SER A 38 5.34 -6.22 5.64
N ASN A 39 4.51 -5.33 5.12
CA ASN A 39 3.66 -4.43 5.91
C ASN A 39 2.20 -4.65 5.51
N ILE A 40 1.33 -4.87 6.49
CA ILE A 40 -0.11 -4.97 6.27
C ILE A 40 -0.73 -3.60 6.50
N ILE A 41 -1.45 -3.09 5.51
CA ILE A 41 -2.20 -1.82 5.59
C ILE A 41 -3.68 -2.19 5.69
N ASP A 42 -4.22 -2.13 6.90
CA ASP A 42 -5.62 -2.42 7.22
C ASP A 42 -6.32 -1.12 7.67
N PRO A 43 -7.41 -0.68 7.00
CA PRO A 43 -8.13 0.54 7.34
C PRO A 43 -8.80 0.50 8.74
N LEU A 44 -8.96 -0.69 9.35
CA LEU A 44 -9.42 -0.78 10.74
C LEU A 44 -8.32 -0.47 11.75
N HIS A 45 -7.05 -0.65 11.39
CA HIS A 45 -5.90 -0.35 12.25
C HIS A 45 -5.30 1.02 11.93
N TYR A 46 -5.21 1.36 10.64
CA TYR A 46 -4.75 2.65 10.17
C TYR A 46 -5.97 3.49 9.81
N LYS A 47 -6.21 4.56 10.56
CA LYS A 47 -7.17 5.61 10.15
C LYS A 47 -6.60 6.31 8.92
N LEU A 48 -6.90 5.77 7.75
CA LEU A 48 -6.58 6.42 6.48
C LEU A 48 -7.42 7.70 6.39
N PRO A 49 -6.82 8.84 6.02
CA PRO A 49 -7.59 10.06 5.82
C PRO A 49 -8.63 9.79 4.73
N LEU A 50 -9.85 10.21 5.00
CA LEU A 50 -10.88 10.25 3.97
C LEU A 50 -10.45 11.24 2.88
N LEU A 51 -11.05 11.12 1.70
CA LEU A 51 -10.77 12.00 0.57
C LEU A 51 -11.42 13.38 0.76
N ASP A 52 -11.26 13.98 1.94
CA ASP A 52 -11.91 15.22 2.34
C ASP A 52 -11.26 16.43 1.66
N LYS A 53 -10.05 16.27 1.11
CA LYS A 53 -9.33 17.30 0.38
C LYS A 53 -9.49 17.10 -1.11
N ARG A 54 -9.96 18.14 -1.80
CA ARG A 54 -9.95 18.17 -3.27
C ARG A 54 -8.52 18.23 -3.77
N TYR A 55 -8.29 17.73 -4.99
CA TYR A 55 -6.96 17.78 -5.63
C TYR A 55 -6.37 19.20 -5.64
N GLU A 56 -7.22 20.21 -5.81
CA GLU A 56 -6.86 21.64 -5.84
C GLU A 56 -6.35 22.18 -4.49
N GLU A 57 -6.74 21.55 -3.38
CA GLU A 57 -6.35 21.93 -2.02
C GLU A 57 -4.99 21.37 -1.62
N PHE A 58 -4.44 20.43 -2.41
CA PHE A 58 -3.06 19.99 -2.27
C PHE A 58 -2.11 21.08 -2.78
N ASN A 59 -1.64 21.91 -1.86
CA ASN A 59 -0.73 23.01 -2.13
C ASN A 59 0.48 22.53 -2.98
N LYS A 60 0.55 22.96 -4.26
CA LYS A 60 1.49 22.45 -5.29
C LYS A 60 2.97 22.50 -4.85
N LYS A 61 3.32 23.41 -3.94
CA LYS A 61 4.68 23.55 -3.40
C LYS A 61 5.08 22.47 -2.40
N LYS A 62 4.13 21.86 -1.68
CA LYS A 62 4.43 20.93 -0.56
C LYS A 62 4.46 19.46 -0.97
N ASN A 63 3.85 19.12 -2.11
CA ASN A 63 3.76 17.74 -2.61
C ASN A 63 4.63 17.53 -3.85
N SER A 64 5.91 17.90 -3.77
CA SER A 64 6.91 17.72 -4.83
C SER A 64 7.28 16.25 -5.11
N CYS A 65 6.39 15.29 -4.84
CA CYS A 65 6.46 13.97 -5.47
C CYS A 65 5.98 14.12 -6.92
N ARG A 66 6.91 14.55 -7.77
CA ARG A 66 6.76 14.63 -9.22
C ARG A 66 6.50 13.22 -9.75
N TYR A 67 5.23 12.85 -9.95
CA TYR A 67 4.88 11.67 -10.74
C TYR A 67 5.43 11.87 -12.15
N LYS A 68 6.61 11.31 -12.42
CA LYS A 68 7.14 11.20 -13.79
C LYS A 68 6.20 10.27 -14.55
N LYS A 69 5.29 10.85 -15.34
CA LYS A 69 4.60 10.13 -16.40
C LYS A 69 5.69 9.61 -17.34
N HIS A 70 6.08 8.35 -17.21
CA HIS A 70 6.81 7.66 -18.26
C HIS A 70 5.82 7.33 -19.36
N THR A 71 5.56 8.30 -20.24
CA THR A 71 4.98 8.01 -21.56
C THR A 71 6.06 7.29 -22.36
N LYS A 72 6.05 5.96 -22.33
CA LYS A 72 6.74 5.19 -23.37
C LYS A 72 5.95 5.42 -24.65
N ASN A 73 6.49 6.25 -25.53
CA ASN A 73 6.09 6.29 -26.93
C ASN A 73 6.37 4.91 -27.50
N PHE A 74 5.33 4.10 -27.67
CA PHE A 74 5.38 2.98 -28.62
C PHE A 74 5.39 3.61 -30.01
N ARG A 75 6.57 3.57 -30.62
CA ARG A 75 6.74 3.70 -32.06
C ARG A 75 6.27 2.42 -32.73
#